data_AF-A0A1Y2G8M9-F1
#
_entry.id   AF-A0A1Y2G8M9-F1
#
_cell.length_a   1.000
_cell.length_b   1.000
_cell.length_c   1.000
_cell.angle_alpha   90.00
_cell.angle_beta   90.00
_cell.angle_gamma   90.00
#
_symmetry.space_group_name_H-M   'P 1'
#
loop_
_entity.id
_entity.type
_entity.pdbx_description
1 polymer ?
#
loop_
_entity_poly.entity_id
_entity_poly.type
_entity_poly.pdbx_seq_one_letter_code
_entity_poly.pdbx_strand_id
1 'polypeptide(L)'
;MVQILDEFYELPTVLHWGPPTGETEQKLQLKELIHKQLLTPSQSGQGYTLFIGTRKYGDCTRQLLLDSSTMLRIRSYLLSLPSLIITSAPQPLFQLQPLSLQEYINVGMVEIKSRKKLEAKVWNLNGSNKRRAGKAAKRDSVLESARKEAKGEGEGAVVAIAVVAYEKGKRRKKVLEIGWATWTKGAPTSEIKVEHIKIEEYLHIHNGDFVPDRRDAFAFGTSKTLPFEEACDLLYDEIESTPTRPVTLVGNATYLPVSALNLAELQPPPFDLGVLFRSARKDQGVASTLRDMVQWYGVGYEEERLFNAGNNAKYILDTFLQLGRRE
;
A
#
# COMPACT_ATOMS: atom_id res chain seq x y z
N MET A 1 -21.44 31.42 -21.44
CA MET A 1 -21.70 30.31 -22.38
C MET A 1 -20.78 29.14 -22.03
N VAL A 2 -21.13 28.42 -20.97
CA VAL A 2 -20.90 26.98 -20.75
C VAL A 2 -22.09 26.58 -19.89
N GLN A 3 -23.13 26.09 -20.56
CA GLN A 3 -24.32 25.52 -19.97
C GLN A 3 -23.95 24.06 -19.71
N ILE A 4 -23.83 23.66 -18.44
CA ILE A 4 -23.77 22.24 -18.08
C ILE A 4 -25.06 21.95 -17.34
N LEU A 5 -25.90 21.19 -18.04
CA LEU A 5 -27.23 20.77 -17.65
C LEU A 5 -27.19 20.00 -16.33
N ASP A 6 -27.92 20.53 -15.35
CA ASP A 6 -28.53 19.78 -14.26
C ASP A 6 -29.53 18.77 -14.86
N GLU A 7 -29.07 17.59 -15.26
CA GLU A 7 -29.97 16.46 -15.58
C GLU A 7 -29.44 15.14 -15.00
N PHE A 8 -30.07 14.73 -13.90
CA PHE A 8 -30.33 13.35 -13.47
C PHE A 8 -29.28 12.27 -13.79
N TYR A 9 -28.19 12.23 -13.02
CA TYR A 9 -27.40 11.00 -12.84
C TYR A 9 -27.57 10.48 -11.41
N GLU A 10 -28.51 9.55 -11.26
CA GLU A 10 -28.80 8.88 -10.00
C GLU A 10 -27.63 7.98 -9.55
N LEU A 11 -27.34 7.97 -8.25
CA LEU A 11 -26.16 7.35 -7.63
C LEU A 11 -26.28 5.81 -7.49
N PRO A 12 -25.21 5.04 -7.72
CA PRO A 12 -25.22 3.59 -7.56
C PRO A 12 -25.18 3.14 -6.07
N THR A 13 -25.71 1.94 -5.78
CA THR A 13 -25.79 1.35 -4.43
C THR A 13 -25.06 0.00 -4.35
N VAL A 14 -24.56 -0.38 -3.17
CA VAL A 14 -23.79 -1.64 -2.94
C VAL A 14 -24.64 -2.72 -2.30
N LEU A 15 -24.39 -3.95 -2.74
CA LEU A 15 -24.87 -5.17 -2.09
C LEU A 15 -23.72 -5.79 -1.29
N HIS A 16 -23.82 -5.78 0.05
CA HIS A 16 -22.86 -6.47 0.91
C HIS A 16 -23.18 -7.98 0.96
N TRP A 17 -22.25 -8.82 0.49
CA TRP A 17 -22.29 -10.27 0.70
C TRP A 17 -21.37 -10.63 1.88
N GLY A 18 -21.96 -10.88 3.05
CA GLY A 18 -21.24 -11.48 4.17
C GLY A 18 -21.01 -13.00 3.98
N PRO A 19 -20.09 -13.62 4.74
CA PRO A 19 -19.86 -15.06 4.68
C PRO A 19 -21.14 -15.85 5.08
N PRO A 20 -21.29 -17.10 4.61
CA PRO A 20 -22.46 -17.92 4.89
C PRO A 20 -22.35 -18.50 6.30
N THR A 21 -22.65 -17.70 7.31
CA THR A 21 -22.93 -18.19 8.66
C THR A 21 -24.44 -18.06 8.87
N GLY A 22 -25.15 -19.18 8.71
CA GLY A 22 -26.61 -19.25 8.78
C GLY A 22 -27.31 -18.55 7.61
N GLU A 23 -27.87 -19.32 6.68
CA GLU A 23 -28.79 -18.77 5.68
C GLU A 23 -30.17 -18.63 6.34
N THR A 24 -30.53 -17.42 6.75
CA THR A 24 -31.92 -17.07 7.04
C THR A 24 -32.72 -17.13 5.73
N GLU A 25 -33.99 -17.54 5.81
CA GLU A 25 -34.93 -17.66 4.70
C GLU A 25 -34.98 -16.40 3.80
N GLN A 26 -34.77 -15.23 4.40
CA GLN A 26 -34.65 -13.93 3.73
C GLN A 26 -33.41 -13.79 2.81
N LYS A 27 -32.26 -14.39 3.16
CA LYS A 27 -31.08 -14.44 2.27
C LYS A 27 -31.33 -15.34 1.06
N LEU A 28 -32.10 -16.42 1.25
CA LEU A 28 -32.51 -17.33 0.18
C LEU A 28 -33.47 -16.63 -0.78
N GLN A 29 -34.45 -15.90 -0.26
CA GLN A 29 -35.40 -15.09 -1.04
C GLN A 29 -34.72 -13.94 -1.79
N LEU A 30 -33.70 -13.28 -1.21
CA LEU A 30 -32.91 -12.25 -1.89
C LEU A 30 -32.02 -12.85 -3.01
N LYS A 31 -31.44 -14.03 -2.78
CA LYS A 31 -30.75 -14.81 -3.83
C LYS A 31 -31.70 -15.16 -4.96
N GLU A 32 -32.90 -15.65 -4.66
CA GLU A 32 -33.93 -15.94 -5.67
C GLU A 32 -34.42 -14.68 -6.39
N LEU A 33 -34.46 -13.51 -5.74
CA LEU A 33 -34.87 -12.25 -6.34
C LEU A 33 -33.83 -11.67 -7.30
N ILE A 34 -32.57 -11.59 -6.86
CA ILE A 34 -31.45 -11.27 -7.75
C ILE A 34 -31.44 -12.27 -8.92
N HIS A 35 -31.89 -13.49 -8.69
CA HIS A 35 -32.01 -14.51 -9.72
C HIS A 35 -33.22 -14.35 -10.66
N LYS A 36 -34.37 -13.87 -10.18
CA LYS A 36 -35.58 -13.71 -11.00
C LYS A 36 -35.66 -12.38 -11.74
N GLN A 37 -35.13 -11.29 -11.18
CA GLN A 37 -35.30 -9.92 -11.72
C GLN A 37 -34.00 -9.35 -12.32
N LEU A 38 -32.85 -9.73 -11.76
CA LEU A 38 -31.53 -9.30 -12.24
C LEU A 38 -30.93 -10.27 -13.28
N LEU A 39 -31.61 -11.39 -13.57
CA LEU A 39 -31.14 -12.46 -14.47
C LEU A 39 -32.21 -13.02 -15.44
N THR A 40 -33.44 -12.47 -15.46
CA THR A 40 -34.35 -12.63 -16.61
C THR A 40 -33.91 -11.68 -17.71
N PRO A 41 -33.40 -12.18 -18.85
CA PRO A 41 -32.96 -11.31 -19.93
C PRO A 41 -34.04 -10.29 -20.26
N SER A 42 -33.68 -9.05 -20.56
CA SER A 42 -34.57 -8.24 -21.38
C SER A 42 -34.94 -9.08 -22.60
N GLN A 43 -36.17 -8.95 -23.11
CA GLN A 43 -36.61 -9.71 -24.29
C GLN A 43 -35.69 -9.55 -25.52
N SER A 44 -34.68 -8.66 -25.46
CA SER A 44 -33.65 -8.40 -26.47
C SER A 44 -32.35 -9.22 -26.34
N GLY A 45 -32.17 -10.08 -25.32
CA GLY A 45 -30.94 -10.89 -25.17
C GLY A 45 -29.67 -10.10 -24.81
N GLN A 46 -29.81 -8.84 -24.38
CA GLN A 46 -28.71 -8.00 -23.92
C GLN A 46 -28.35 -8.36 -22.47
N GLY A 47 -27.05 -8.50 -22.18
CA GLY A 47 -26.56 -8.80 -20.82
C GLY A 47 -26.77 -7.64 -19.84
N TYR A 48 -26.51 -7.88 -18.56
CA TYR A 48 -26.58 -6.85 -17.52
C TYR A 48 -25.31 -6.03 -17.49
N THR A 49 -25.46 -4.71 -17.39
CA THR A 49 -24.36 -3.80 -17.14
C THR A 49 -24.25 -3.59 -15.64
N LEU A 50 -23.14 -4.03 -15.06
CA LEU A 50 -22.82 -3.83 -13.65
C LEU A 50 -21.55 -2.98 -13.56
N PHE A 51 -21.36 -2.30 -12.44
CA PHE A 51 -20.11 -1.60 -12.18
C PHE A 51 -19.34 -2.32 -11.08
N ILE A 52 -18.02 -2.28 -11.15
CA ILE A 52 -17.16 -2.75 -10.06
C ILE A 52 -16.25 -1.60 -9.67
N GLY A 53 -16.42 -1.11 -8.45
CA GLY A 53 -15.55 -0.11 -7.84
C GLY A 53 -14.67 -0.73 -6.76
N THR A 54 -13.56 -0.07 -6.44
CA THR A 54 -12.77 -0.33 -5.22
C THR A 54 -13.02 0.82 -4.26
N ARG A 55 -13.39 0.54 -3.01
CA ARG A 55 -13.58 1.61 -2.01
C ARG A 55 -12.25 2.35 -1.78
N LYS A 56 -12.28 3.67 -1.85
CA LYS A 56 -11.11 4.57 -1.76
C LYS A 56 -10.49 4.58 -0.36
N TYR A 57 -11.31 4.44 0.68
CA TYR A 57 -10.89 4.49 2.08
C TYR A 57 -11.34 3.22 2.82
N GLY A 58 -10.53 2.76 3.77
CA GLY A 58 -10.81 1.58 4.59
C GLY A 58 -10.24 0.28 3.99
N ASP A 59 -11.07 -0.77 3.92
CA ASP A 59 -10.66 -2.14 3.58
C ASP A 59 -10.28 -2.36 2.10
N CYS A 60 -10.42 -1.33 1.26
CA CYS A 60 -10.14 -1.38 -0.17
C CYS A 60 -10.85 -2.54 -0.88
N THR A 61 -12.04 -2.90 -0.39
CA THR A 61 -12.85 -3.98 -0.96
C THR A 61 -13.36 -3.60 -2.34
N ARG A 62 -13.35 -4.58 -3.25
CA ARG A 62 -14.05 -4.45 -4.53
C ARG A 62 -15.50 -4.79 -4.31
N GLN A 63 -16.37 -3.92 -4.77
CA GLN A 63 -17.80 -4.08 -4.59
C GLN A 63 -18.47 -4.02 -5.96
N LEU A 64 -19.52 -4.83 -6.09
CA LEU A 64 -20.44 -4.72 -7.20
C LEU A 64 -21.31 -3.49 -6.91
N LEU A 65 -21.34 -2.54 -7.83
CA LEU A 65 -22.16 -1.35 -7.79
C LEU A 65 -23.30 -1.53 -8.79
N LEU A 66 -24.52 -1.29 -8.33
CA LEU A 66 -25.73 -1.38 -9.13
C LEU A 66 -26.15 0.03 -9.53
N ASP A 67 -26.54 0.23 -10.80
CA ASP A 67 -27.17 1.49 -11.22
C ASP A 67 -28.53 1.69 -10.52
N SER A 68 -28.95 2.95 -10.43
CA SER A 68 -30.16 3.33 -9.70
C SER A 68 -31.43 2.75 -10.32
N SER A 69 -31.49 2.57 -11.64
CA SER A 69 -32.65 1.98 -12.31
C SER A 69 -32.81 0.50 -11.94
N THR A 70 -31.69 -0.22 -11.79
CA THR A 70 -31.62 -1.60 -11.37
C THR A 70 -31.98 -1.71 -9.88
N MET A 71 -31.49 -0.78 -9.07
CA MET A 71 -31.84 -0.69 -7.64
C MET A 71 -33.32 -0.42 -7.41
N LEU A 72 -33.92 0.51 -8.15
CA LEU A 72 -35.35 0.83 -8.05
C LEU A 72 -36.21 -0.37 -8.44
N ARG A 73 -35.81 -1.15 -9.46
CA ARG A 73 -36.51 -2.40 -9.81
C ARG A 73 -36.48 -3.42 -8.68
N ILE A 74 -35.32 -3.62 -8.05
CA ILE A 74 -35.19 -4.53 -6.90
C ILE A 74 -36.05 -4.04 -5.72
N ARG A 75 -36.02 -2.73 -5.43
CA ARG A 75 -36.77 -2.13 -4.32
C ARG A 75 -38.29 -2.23 -4.52
N SER A 76 -38.79 -1.85 -5.70
CA SER A 76 -40.22 -1.92 -6.02
C SER A 76 -40.76 -3.34 -5.91
N TYR A 77 -39.98 -4.34 -6.32
CA TYR A 77 -40.37 -5.74 -6.15
C TYR A 77 -40.41 -6.16 -4.67
N LEU A 78 -39.39 -5.82 -3.87
CA LEU A 78 -39.37 -6.16 -2.44
C LEU A 78 -40.59 -5.58 -1.71
N LEU A 79 -41.00 -4.36 -2.07
CA LEU A 79 -42.21 -3.73 -1.53
C LEU A 79 -43.50 -4.39 -2.02
N SER A 80 -43.47 -5.07 -3.18
CA SER A 80 -44.63 -5.78 -3.73
C SER A 80 -44.84 -7.18 -3.15
N LEU A 81 -43.89 -7.71 -2.37
CA LEU A 81 -43.99 -9.05 -1.76
C LEU A 81 -44.92 -9.02 -0.54
N PRO A 82 -46.04 -9.77 -0.54
CA PRO A 82 -47.01 -9.76 0.56
C PRO A 82 -46.43 -10.18 1.92
N SER A 83 -45.39 -11.02 1.91
CA SER A 83 -44.72 -11.56 3.11
C SER A 83 -43.78 -10.58 3.81
N LEU A 84 -43.36 -9.50 3.14
CA LEU A 84 -42.51 -8.45 3.72
C LEU A 84 -43.33 -7.32 4.37
N ILE A 85 -44.65 -7.32 4.15
CA ILE A 85 -45.58 -6.29 4.65
C ILE A 85 -46.00 -6.57 6.11
N ILE A 86 -45.67 -7.73 6.67
CA ILE A 86 -46.14 -8.15 8.00
C ILE A 86 -44.98 -8.31 9.00
N THR A 87 -44.39 -7.19 9.42
CA THR A 87 -43.89 -7.05 10.80
C THR A 87 -44.19 -5.64 11.29
N SER A 88 -44.89 -5.54 12.42
CA SER A 88 -45.45 -4.33 13.04
C SER A 88 -44.40 -3.38 13.65
N ALA A 89 -43.17 -3.42 13.16
CA ALA A 89 -42.18 -2.38 13.37
C ALA A 89 -41.27 -2.38 12.13
N PRO A 90 -41.13 -1.27 11.40
CA PRO A 90 -40.15 -1.16 10.34
C PRO A 90 -38.76 -1.14 10.99
N GLN A 91 -38.24 -2.33 11.31
CA GLN A 91 -36.80 -2.50 11.33
C GLN A 91 -36.32 -2.02 9.96
N PRO A 92 -35.30 -1.14 9.86
CA PRO A 92 -34.79 -0.68 8.58
C PRO A 92 -34.12 -1.88 7.89
N LEU A 93 -34.95 -2.70 7.25
CA LEU A 93 -34.59 -3.77 6.36
C LEU A 93 -33.84 -3.09 5.23
N PHE A 94 -32.52 -3.15 5.33
CA PHE A 94 -31.55 -2.57 4.40
C PHE A 94 -31.47 -1.04 4.48
N GLN A 95 -30.47 -0.53 5.22
CA GLN A 95 -29.93 0.80 4.94
C GLN A 95 -29.17 0.74 3.61
N LEU A 96 -29.91 0.88 2.51
CA LEU A 96 -29.36 1.16 1.19
C LEU A 96 -28.91 2.62 1.19
N GLN A 97 -27.67 2.85 1.63
CA GLN A 97 -27.11 4.20 1.56
C GLN A 97 -26.75 4.51 0.10
N PRO A 98 -27.25 5.61 -0.48
CA PRO A 98 -26.76 6.10 -1.75
C PRO A 98 -25.27 6.34 -1.60
N LEU A 99 -24.46 5.62 -2.37
CA LEU A 99 -23.02 5.77 -2.28
C LEU A 99 -22.59 6.86 -3.24
N SER A 100 -21.80 7.79 -2.72
CA SER A 100 -21.08 8.72 -3.58
C SER A 100 -20.06 7.93 -4.39
N LEU A 101 -20.13 8.02 -5.73
CA LEU A 101 -19.09 7.48 -6.61
C LEU A 101 -17.69 8.02 -6.26
N GLN A 102 -17.61 9.17 -5.57
CA GLN A 102 -16.37 9.76 -5.08
C GLN A 102 -15.67 8.89 -4.01
N GLU A 103 -16.40 7.96 -3.38
CA GLU A 103 -15.85 6.99 -2.44
C GLU A 103 -15.22 5.78 -3.14
N TYR A 104 -15.32 5.67 -4.46
CA TYR A 104 -14.80 4.54 -5.22
C TYR A 104 -13.78 4.98 -6.27
N ILE A 105 -12.74 4.17 -6.41
CA ILE A 105 -11.72 4.30 -7.46
C ILE A 105 -11.75 3.06 -8.37
N ASN A 106 -11.18 3.19 -9.56
CA ASN A 106 -11.11 2.11 -10.55
C ASN A 106 -12.49 1.51 -10.87
N VAL A 107 -13.51 2.38 -10.97
CA VAL A 107 -14.87 1.97 -11.34
C VAL A 107 -14.86 1.52 -12.79
N GLY A 108 -15.12 0.24 -13.01
CA GLY A 108 -15.15 -0.36 -14.34
C GLY A 108 -16.50 -1.00 -14.62
N MET A 109 -16.99 -0.83 -15.85
CA MET A 109 -18.18 -1.50 -16.34
C MET A 109 -17.90 -2.98 -16.61
N VAL A 110 -18.84 -3.85 -16.25
CA VAL A 110 -18.79 -5.28 -16.49
C VAL A 110 -20.12 -5.75 -17.03
N GLU A 111 -20.08 -6.28 -18.26
CA GLU A 111 -21.23 -6.90 -18.89
C GLU A 111 -21.34 -8.37 -18.44
N ILE A 112 -22.50 -8.77 -17.92
CA ILE A 112 -22.77 -10.13 -17.47
C ILE A 112 -23.95 -10.72 -18.25
N LYS A 113 -23.66 -11.71 -19.09
CA LYS A 113 -24.62 -12.29 -20.04
C LYS A 113 -25.37 -13.52 -19.50
N SER A 114 -25.04 -14.02 -18.31
CA SER A 114 -25.73 -15.19 -17.74
C SER A 114 -25.54 -15.33 -16.23
N ARG A 115 -26.46 -16.07 -15.60
CA ARG A 115 -26.42 -16.44 -14.18
C ARG A 115 -25.06 -17.02 -13.76
N LYS A 116 -24.62 -18.05 -14.49
CA LYS A 116 -23.37 -18.76 -14.20
C LYS A 116 -22.16 -17.80 -14.21
N LYS A 117 -22.17 -16.79 -15.08
CA LYS A 117 -21.13 -15.76 -15.14
C LYS A 117 -21.22 -14.77 -13.98
N LEU A 118 -22.42 -14.39 -13.54
CA LEU A 118 -22.62 -13.54 -12.36
C LEU A 118 -22.09 -14.22 -11.10
N GLU A 119 -22.52 -15.47 -10.85
CA GLU A 119 -22.12 -16.25 -9.68
C GLU A 119 -20.60 -16.45 -9.63
N ALA A 120 -19.99 -16.81 -10.77
CA ALA A 120 -18.54 -16.91 -10.88
C ALA A 120 -17.83 -15.57 -10.62
N LYS A 121 -18.40 -14.44 -11.08
CA LYS A 121 -17.82 -13.11 -10.86
C LYS A 121 -17.88 -12.72 -9.38
N VAL A 122 -19.02 -12.92 -8.72
CA VAL A 122 -19.19 -12.65 -7.28
C VAL A 122 -18.25 -13.54 -6.46
N TRP A 123 -18.16 -14.83 -6.78
CA TRP A 123 -17.22 -15.75 -6.14
C TRP A 123 -15.78 -15.28 -6.25
N ASN A 124 -15.35 -14.89 -7.46
CA ASN A 124 -14.00 -14.38 -7.71
C ASN A 124 -13.74 -13.04 -6.99
N LEU A 125 -14.74 -12.16 -6.89
CA LEU A 125 -14.66 -10.93 -6.12
C LEU A 125 -14.49 -11.21 -4.63
N ASN A 126 -15.27 -12.12 -4.07
CA ASN A 126 -15.16 -12.52 -2.66
C ASN A 126 -13.81 -13.16 -2.35
N GLY A 127 -13.32 -14.06 -3.22
CA GLY A 127 -11.98 -14.63 -3.11
C GLY A 127 -10.88 -13.56 -3.19
N SER A 128 -11.04 -12.58 -4.07
CA SER A 128 -10.12 -11.44 -4.19
C SER A 128 -10.15 -10.54 -2.97
N ASN A 129 -11.33 -10.25 -2.42
CA ASN A 129 -11.51 -9.44 -1.22
C ASN A 129 -10.94 -10.15 0.00
N LYS A 130 -11.14 -11.47 0.16
CA LYS A 130 -10.52 -12.26 1.23
C LYS A 130 -9.00 -12.21 1.16
N ARG A 131 -8.43 -12.34 -0.04
CA ARG A 131 -6.97 -12.19 -0.26
C ARG A 131 -6.49 -10.78 0.06
N ARG A 132 -7.25 -9.74 -0.31
CA ARG A 132 -6.92 -8.33 0.01
C ARG A 132 -7.00 -8.04 1.51
N ALA A 133 -8.03 -8.52 2.18
CA ALA A 133 -8.18 -8.41 3.64
C ALA A 133 -7.01 -9.11 4.37
N GLY A 134 -6.62 -10.32 3.93
CA GLY A 134 -5.43 -10.99 4.47
C GLY A 134 -4.13 -10.20 4.23
N LYS A 135 -3.98 -9.56 3.07
CA LYS A 135 -2.85 -8.66 2.79
C LYS A 135 -2.89 -7.40 3.65
N ALA A 136 -4.07 -6.81 3.86
CA ALA A 136 -4.25 -5.62 4.70
C ALA A 136 -3.90 -5.94 6.17
N ALA A 137 -4.45 -7.02 6.73
CA ALA A 137 -4.13 -7.45 8.09
C ALA A 137 -2.63 -7.74 8.28
N LYS A 138 -1.98 -8.37 7.28
CA LYS A 138 -0.52 -8.55 7.30
C LYS A 138 0.23 -7.22 7.26
N ARG A 139 -0.22 -6.24 6.46
CA ARG A 139 0.38 -4.90 6.41
C ARG A 139 0.24 -4.16 7.73
N ASP A 140 -0.93 -4.22 8.34
CA ASP A 140 -1.20 -3.58 9.63
C ASP A 140 -0.33 -4.20 10.73
N SER A 141 -0.21 -5.53 10.74
CA SER A 141 0.70 -6.24 11.66
C SER A 141 2.18 -5.86 11.46
N VAL A 142 2.64 -5.71 10.21
CA VAL A 142 4.00 -5.25 9.90
C VAL A 142 4.21 -3.80 10.32
N LEU A 143 3.23 -2.93 10.08
CA LEU A 143 3.27 -1.52 10.51
C LEU A 143 3.34 -1.40 12.02
N GLU A 144 2.57 -2.19 12.75
CA GLU A 144 2.60 -2.21 14.22
C GLU A 144 3.94 -2.70 14.74
N SER A 145 4.50 -3.75 14.15
CA SER A 145 5.86 -4.22 14.48
C SER A 145 6.90 -3.12 14.22
N ALA A 146 6.82 -2.43 13.08
CA ALA A 146 7.72 -1.33 12.76
C ALA A 146 7.61 -0.17 13.75
N ARG A 147 6.40 0.14 14.23
CA ARG A 147 6.17 1.18 15.24
C ARG A 147 6.85 0.86 16.57
N LYS A 148 6.78 -0.38 17.03
CA LYS A 148 7.46 -0.82 18.26
C LYS A 148 8.98 -0.67 18.15
N GLU A 149 9.53 -1.11 17.02
CA GLU A 149 10.95 -0.97 16.70
C GLU A 149 11.37 0.51 16.63
N ALA A 150 10.56 1.35 15.98
CA ALA A 150 10.80 2.80 15.87
C ALA A 150 10.68 3.56 17.20
N LYS A 151 9.87 3.06 18.15
CA LYS A 151 9.79 3.59 19.51
C LYS A 151 11.02 3.26 20.35
N GLY A 152 11.87 2.34 19.89
CA GLY A 152 12.99 1.84 20.67
C GLY A 152 12.55 0.95 21.83
N GLU A 153 11.42 0.26 21.70
CA GLU A 153 11.01 -0.72 22.70
C GLU A 153 11.94 -1.95 22.63
N GLY A 154 12.48 -2.32 23.79
CA GLY A 154 13.40 -3.45 23.94
C GLY A 154 14.86 -3.13 23.64
N GLU A 155 15.70 -4.16 23.67
CA GLU A 155 17.11 -4.07 23.31
C GLU A 155 17.31 -4.18 21.79
N GLY A 156 18.45 -3.71 21.31
CA GLY A 156 18.84 -3.83 19.91
C GLY A 156 19.26 -2.54 19.24
N ALA A 157 19.42 -2.61 17.93
CA ALA A 157 19.66 -1.45 17.08
C ALA A 157 18.77 -1.47 15.84
N VAL A 158 18.61 -0.31 15.22
CA VAL A 158 17.98 -0.13 13.92
C VAL A 158 19.04 0.35 12.94
N VAL A 159 19.22 -0.37 11.83
CA VAL A 159 20.14 0.00 10.75
C VAL A 159 19.34 0.31 9.50
N ALA A 160 19.36 1.57 9.09
CA ALA A 160 18.78 2.00 7.82
C ALA A 160 19.83 1.92 6.72
N ILE A 161 19.49 1.32 5.58
CA ILE A 161 20.40 1.13 4.44
C ILE A 161 19.83 1.84 3.21
N ALA A 162 20.71 2.52 2.47
CA ALA A 162 20.40 3.10 1.18
C ALA A 162 21.52 2.82 0.18
N VAL A 163 21.15 2.61 -1.08
CA VAL A 163 22.08 2.39 -2.19
C VAL A 163 21.72 3.33 -3.33
N VAL A 164 22.74 3.89 -3.98
CA VAL A 164 22.58 4.59 -5.26
C VAL A 164 23.16 3.71 -6.34
N ALA A 165 22.37 3.43 -7.37
CA ALA A 165 22.77 2.64 -8.52
C ALA A 165 22.82 3.49 -9.79
N TYR A 166 23.58 3.03 -10.78
CA TYR A 166 23.67 3.70 -12.07
C TYR A 166 22.32 3.66 -12.82
N GLU A 167 21.91 4.82 -13.34
CA GLU A 167 20.57 5.01 -13.92
C GLU A 167 20.40 4.43 -15.33
N LYS A 168 21.50 4.24 -16.08
CA LYS A 168 21.45 3.80 -17.50
C LYS A 168 21.74 2.31 -17.68
N GLY A 169 20.90 1.64 -18.47
CA GLY A 169 21.17 0.32 -19.07
C GLY A 169 20.35 -0.86 -18.51
N LYS A 170 20.31 -1.96 -19.26
CA LYS A 170 19.59 -3.23 -18.92
C LYS A 170 20.17 -3.96 -17.71
N ARG A 171 21.22 -3.43 -17.08
CA ARG A 171 21.90 -3.98 -15.90
C ARG A 171 21.79 -2.99 -14.74
N ARG A 172 20.66 -2.98 -14.05
CA ARG A 172 20.46 -2.29 -12.75
C ARG A 172 21.31 -2.92 -11.62
N LYS A 173 22.62 -3.13 -11.86
CA LYS A 173 23.53 -3.90 -11.00
C LYS A 173 24.80 -3.14 -10.61
N LYS A 174 25.05 -1.95 -11.16
CA LYS A 174 26.20 -1.14 -10.75
C LYS A 174 25.79 -0.26 -9.57
N VAL A 175 26.22 -0.66 -8.39
CA VAL A 175 26.08 0.12 -7.15
C VAL A 175 27.18 1.18 -7.14
N LEU A 176 26.81 2.45 -7.11
CA LEU A 176 27.73 3.59 -7.11
C LEU A 176 28.08 4.04 -5.69
N GLU A 177 27.12 3.96 -4.79
CA GLU A 177 27.25 4.38 -3.41
C GLU A 177 26.47 3.43 -2.49
N ILE A 178 27.02 3.19 -1.31
CA ILE A 178 26.34 2.50 -0.20
C ILE A 178 26.37 3.46 0.99
N GLY A 179 25.24 3.61 1.67
CA GLY A 179 25.15 4.36 2.90
C GLY A 179 24.30 3.61 3.91
N TRP A 180 24.67 3.73 5.19
CA TRP A 180 23.86 3.24 6.28
C TRP A 180 23.86 4.21 7.45
N ALA A 181 22.81 4.12 8.25
CA ALA A 181 22.68 4.84 9.50
C ALA A 181 22.27 3.86 10.61
N THR A 182 22.96 3.91 11.74
CA THR A 182 22.74 3.01 12.88
C THR A 182 22.24 3.81 14.07
N TRP A 183 21.14 3.35 14.67
CA TRP A 183 20.60 3.85 15.93
C TRP A 183 20.48 2.72 16.95
N THR A 184 21.13 2.85 18.09
CA THR A 184 20.91 1.96 19.23
C THR A 184 19.59 2.32 19.90
N LYS A 185 18.72 1.33 20.12
CA LYS A 185 17.42 1.57 20.76
C LYS A 185 17.61 2.17 22.15
N GLY A 186 16.83 3.20 22.46
CA GLY A 186 16.91 3.95 23.73
C GLY A 186 18.01 5.02 23.75
N ALA A 187 18.95 5.03 22.79
CA ALA A 187 19.92 6.11 22.69
C ALA A 187 19.28 7.39 22.12
N PRO A 188 19.81 8.59 22.45
CA PRO A 188 19.41 9.83 21.80
C PRO A 188 19.62 9.78 20.28
N THR A 189 18.73 10.39 19.50
CA THR A 189 18.86 10.44 18.03
C THR A 189 20.06 11.27 17.57
N SER A 190 20.68 12.07 18.46
CA SER A 190 21.94 12.76 18.20
C SER A 190 23.14 11.82 18.12
N GLU A 191 23.02 10.58 18.59
CA GLU A 191 24.08 9.56 18.58
C GLU A 191 23.98 8.62 17.36
N ILE A 192 23.10 8.92 16.41
CA ILE A 192 23.00 8.15 15.17
C ILE A 192 24.32 8.25 14.41
N LYS A 193 24.92 7.09 14.15
CA LYS A 193 26.12 6.95 13.31
C LYS A 193 25.69 6.84 11.87
N VAL A 194 26.39 7.52 10.96
CA VAL A 194 26.10 7.51 9.53
C VAL A 194 27.38 7.27 8.76
N GLU A 195 27.34 6.30 7.85
CA GLU A 195 28.45 5.93 7.00
C GLU A 195 28.06 6.11 5.53
N HIS A 196 29.07 6.48 4.73
CA HIS A 196 28.90 6.69 3.30
C HIS A 196 30.12 6.22 2.53
N ILE A 197 29.92 5.29 1.61
CA ILE A 197 30.96 4.71 0.77
C ILE A 197 30.64 4.98 -0.70
N LYS A 198 31.61 5.54 -1.42
CA LYS A 198 31.66 5.59 -2.88
C LYS A 198 32.37 4.34 -3.40
N ILE A 199 31.77 3.67 -4.38
CA ILE A 199 32.30 2.42 -4.94
C ILE A 199 33.41 2.73 -5.96
N GLU A 200 34.62 2.26 -5.65
CA GLU A 200 35.86 2.59 -6.38
C GLU A 200 35.77 2.25 -7.87
N GLU A 201 35.25 1.05 -8.18
CA GLU A 201 35.13 0.52 -9.55
C GLU A 201 34.29 1.41 -10.46
N TYR A 202 33.45 2.28 -9.88
CA TYR A 202 32.45 3.08 -10.58
C TYR A 202 32.59 4.59 -10.34
N LEU A 203 33.73 5.05 -9.82
CA LEU A 203 33.97 6.49 -9.67
C LEU A 203 33.92 7.27 -10.99
N HIS A 204 34.25 6.60 -12.10
CA HIS A 204 34.28 7.18 -13.44
C HIS A 204 32.89 7.30 -14.11
N ILE A 205 31.83 6.75 -13.51
CA ILE A 205 30.46 6.86 -14.03
C ILE A 205 29.59 7.71 -13.11
N HIS A 206 28.73 8.52 -13.72
CA HIS A 206 27.89 9.51 -13.03
C HIS A 206 26.43 9.41 -13.46
N ASN A 207 25.53 9.63 -12.51
CA ASN A 207 24.12 9.87 -12.83
C ASN A 207 23.94 11.35 -13.24
N GLY A 208 22.81 11.69 -13.86
CA GLY A 208 22.46 13.07 -14.18
C GLY A 208 21.31 13.22 -15.18
N ASP A 209 20.92 12.15 -15.88
CA ASP A 209 19.80 12.20 -16.83
C ASP A 209 18.44 12.12 -16.13
N PHE A 210 18.32 11.30 -15.09
CA PHE A 210 17.07 11.05 -14.36
C PHE A 210 17.19 11.28 -12.86
N VAL A 211 18.37 10.99 -12.29
CA VAL A 211 18.67 11.17 -10.87
C VAL A 211 19.94 12.02 -10.74
N PRO A 212 19.95 13.07 -9.90
CA PRO A 212 21.17 13.85 -9.65
C PRO A 212 22.29 12.97 -9.08
N ASP A 213 23.53 13.20 -9.51
CA ASP A 213 24.72 12.65 -8.84
C ASP A 213 25.13 13.57 -7.69
N ARG A 214 25.02 13.07 -6.47
CA ARG A 214 25.28 13.82 -5.23
C ARG A 214 26.19 13.06 -4.29
N ARG A 215 27.07 12.22 -4.83
CA ARG A 215 28.03 11.43 -4.05
C ARG A 215 28.96 12.25 -3.16
N ASP A 216 29.18 13.52 -3.51
CA ASP A 216 30.05 14.43 -2.75
C ASP A 216 29.27 15.38 -1.82
N ALA A 217 27.94 15.25 -1.74
CA ALA A 217 27.09 16.08 -0.87
C ALA A 217 26.83 15.43 0.51
N PHE A 218 27.70 14.53 0.97
CA PHE A 218 27.53 13.84 2.25
C PHE A 218 27.64 14.81 3.43
N ALA A 219 26.67 14.78 4.33
CA ALA A 219 26.51 15.79 5.38
C ALA A 219 26.90 15.33 6.79
N PHE A 220 27.08 14.03 7.00
CA PHE A 220 27.22 13.44 8.33
C PHE A 220 28.64 12.94 8.61
N GLY A 221 29.62 13.36 7.81
CA GLY A 221 31.02 12.98 7.96
C GLY A 221 31.79 13.07 6.65
N THR A 222 32.77 12.18 6.48
CA THR A 222 33.59 12.08 5.27
C THR A 222 33.25 10.80 4.52
N SER A 223 33.02 10.91 3.21
CA SER A 223 32.80 9.74 2.35
C SER A 223 34.07 8.90 2.25
N LYS A 224 33.96 7.59 2.45
CA LYS A 224 35.03 6.64 2.13
C LYS A 224 34.94 6.24 0.65
N THR A 225 36.06 5.79 0.11
CA THR A 225 36.12 5.18 -1.22
C THR A 225 36.69 3.79 -1.04
N LEU A 226 35.94 2.77 -1.43
CA LEU A 226 36.31 1.36 -1.24
C LEU A 226 35.83 0.51 -2.42
N PRO A 227 36.49 -0.62 -2.70
CA PRO A 227 35.94 -1.66 -3.56
C PRO A 227 34.56 -2.13 -3.09
N PHE A 228 33.74 -2.59 -4.03
CA PHE A 228 32.36 -3.01 -3.71
C PHE A 228 32.29 -4.13 -2.67
N GLU A 229 33.19 -5.11 -2.76
CA GLU A 229 33.23 -6.25 -1.83
C GLU A 229 33.58 -5.80 -0.42
N GLU A 230 34.64 -5.00 -0.24
CA GLU A 230 35.04 -4.45 1.05
C GLU A 230 33.94 -3.56 1.67
N ALA A 231 33.23 -2.81 0.84
CA ALA A 231 32.09 -2.00 1.30
C ALA A 231 30.94 -2.87 1.84
N CYS A 232 30.70 -4.04 1.22
CA CYS A 232 29.70 -4.99 1.70
C CYS A 232 30.15 -5.66 3.00
N ASP A 233 31.43 -6.05 3.09
CA ASP A 233 32.00 -6.65 4.30
C ASP A 233 31.90 -5.68 5.49
N LEU A 234 32.21 -4.40 5.30
CA LEU A 234 32.04 -3.38 6.35
C LEU A 234 30.59 -3.21 6.81
N LEU A 235 29.64 -3.24 5.89
CA LEU A 235 28.21 -3.17 6.23
C LEU A 235 27.78 -4.43 6.99
N TYR A 236 28.27 -5.60 6.57
CA TYR A 236 27.99 -6.87 7.23
C TYR A 236 28.56 -6.89 8.64
N ASP A 237 29.81 -6.44 8.80
CA ASP A 237 30.48 -6.31 10.09
C ASP A 237 29.73 -5.33 11.01
N GLU A 238 29.28 -4.18 10.52
CA GLU A 238 28.45 -3.26 11.31
C GLU A 238 27.19 -3.97 11.82
N ILE A 239 26.50 -4.73 10.97
CA ILE A 239 25.27 -5.45 11.34
C ILE A 239 25.56 -6.58 12.34
N GLU A 240 26.61 -7.38 12.13
CA GLU A 240 26.95 -8.52 12.97
C GLU A 240 27.58 -8.12 14.30
N SER A 241 28.46 -7.11 14.29
CA SER A 241 29.23 -6.62 15.43
C SER A 241 28.45 -5.64 16.31
N THR A 242 27.27 -5.19 15.87
CA THR A 242 26.40 -4.36 16.70
C THR A 242 26.14 -5.08 18.03
N PRO A 243 26.65 -4.54 19.16
CA PRO A 243 26.71 -5.26 20.43
C PRO A 243 25.31 -5.52 21.03
N THR A 244 24.31 -4.78 20.57
CA THR A 244 22.92 -4.92 20.95
C THR A 244 22.17 -5.71 19.88
N ARG A 245 22.02 -7.02 20.08
CA ARG A 245 21.08 -7.84 19.30
C ARG A 245 19.70 -7.79 19.97
N PRO A 246 18.61 -7.81 19.20
CA PRO A 246 18.51 -7.96 17.74
C PRO A 246 18.81 -6.68 16.93
N VAL A 247 19.21 -6.84 15.66
CA VAL A 247 19.33 -5.74 14.70
C VAL A 247 18.11 -5.73 13.78
N THR A 248 17.48 -4.56 13.67
CA THR A 248 16.34 -4.31 12.80
C THR A 248 16.78 -3.55 11.55
N LEU A 249 16.59 -4.14 10.38
CA LEU A 249 16.95 -3.51 9.11
C LEU A 249 15.80 -2.68 8.56
N VAL A 250 16.11 -1.48 8.05
CA VAL A 250 15.14 -0.58 7.42
C VAL A 250 15.71 -0.09 6.10
N GLY A 251 14.84 0.14 5.11
CA GLY A 251 15.27 0.76 3.87
C GLY A 251 14.10 1.16 2.99
N ASN A 252 14.35 1.41 1.71
CA ASN A 252 13.30 1.74 0.75
C ASN A 252 13.53 0.90 -0.50
N ALA A 253 12.56 0.05 -0.89
CA ALA A 253 12.73 -0.87 -2.04
C ALA A 253 12.98 -0.18 -3.38
N THR A 254 12.73 1.14 -3.47
CA THR A 254 13.15 1.94 -4.64
C THR A 254 14.68 2.03 -4.76
N TYR A 255 15.38 1.97 -3.63
CA TYR A 255 16.83 2.16 -3.50
C TYR A 255 17.55 0.93 -2.94
N LEU A 256 16.84 -0.14 -2.57
CA LEU A 256 17.44 -1.39 -2.12
C LEU A 256 17.36 -2.44 -3.23
N PRO A 257 18.37 -2.55 -4.10
CA PRO A 257 18.68 -3.85 -4.64
C PRO A 257 19.30 -4.67 -3.51
N VAL A 258 18.48 -5.21 -2.57
CA VAL A 258 18.92 -6.23 -1.59
C VAL A 258 19.67 -7.36 -2.30
N SER A 259 19.25 -7.65 -3.54
CA SER A 259 19.90 -8.60 -4.43
C SER A 259 21.29 -8.22 -4.92
N ALA A 260 21.68 -6.94 -4.85
CA ALA A 260 23.02 -6.48 -5.23
C ALA A 260 24.00 -6.59 -4.07
N LEU A 261 23.55 -6.33 -2.83
CA LEU A 261 24.38 -6.41 -1.63
C LEU A 261 24.52 -7.84 -1.06
N ASN A 262 23.85 -8.83 -1.67
CA ASN A 262 23.81 -10.23 -1.24
C ASN A 262 23.53 -10.43 0.27
N LEU A 263 22.75 -9.52 0.88
CA LEU A 263 22.37 -9.58 2.30
C LEU A 263 21.33 -10.69 2.60
N ALA A 264 21.23 -11.70 1.74
CA ALA A 264 20.23 -12.76 1.83
C ALA A 264 20.40 -13.66 3.06
N GLU A 265 21.62 -13.68 3.63
CA GLU A 265 21.94 -14.43 4.84
C GLU A 265 21.48 -13.70 6.13
N LEU A 266 21.14 -12.41 6.05
CA LEU A 266 20.58 -11.65 7.16
C LEU A 266 19.05 -11.87 7.25
N GLN A 267 18.55 -12.47 8.35
CA GLN A 267 17.13 -12.46 8.75
C GLN A 267 16.92 -11.60 10.00
N PRO A 268 15.76 -10.94 10.24
CA PRO A 268 14.47 -10.99 9.55
C PRO A 268 14.25 -9.73 8.65
N PRO A 269 13.06 -9.53 8.02
CA PRO A 269 12.97 -8.77 6.76
C PRO A 269 13.29 -7.29 6.97
N PRO A 270 13.98 -6.65 6.00
CA PRO A 270 14.11 -5.21 6.02
C PRO A 270 12.72 -4.58 5.98
N PHE A 271 12.42 -3.71 6.94
CA PHE A 271 11.27 -2.84 6.85
C PHE A 271 11.43 -1.94 5.63
N ASP A 272 10.58 -2.16 4.62
CA ASP A 272 10.47 -1.25 3.49
C ASP A 272 9.65 -0.04 3.90
N LEU A 273 10.32 1.09 4.12
CA LEU A 273 9.73 2.37 4.48
C LEU A 273 8.64 2.80 3.51
N GLY A 274 8.77 2.51 2.21
CA GLY A 274 7.73 2.82 1.22
C GLY A 274 6.47 1.99 1.43
N VAL A 275 6.60 0.72 1.81
CA VAL A 275 5.46 -0.14 2.17
C VAL A 275 4.83 0.32 3.48
N LEU A 276 5.65 0.66 4.48
CA LEU A 276 5.18 1.17 5.77
C LEU A 276 4.41 2.49 5.58
N PHE A 277 4.96 3.42 4.81
CA PHE A 277 4.35 4.70 4.50
C PHE A 277 2.97 4.57 3.84
N ARG A 278 2.87 3.75 2.79
CA ARG A 278 1.58 3.46 2.14
C ARG A 278 0.60 2.78 3.08
N SER A 279 1.09 2.02 4.05
CA SER A 279 0.24 1.37 5.06
C SER A 279 -0.30 2.39 6.05
N ALA A 280 0.56 3.28 6.56
CA ALA A 280 0.17 4.36 7.45
C ALA A 280 -0.85 5.32 6.81
N ARG A 281 -0.68 5.68 5.52
CA ARG A 281 -1.60 6.58 4.80
C ARG A 281 -2.93 5.95 4.40
N LYS A 282 -3.04 4.62 4.45
CA LYS A 282 -4.14 3.85 3.85
C LYS A 282 -4.38 4.18 2.37
N ASP A 283 -3.39 4.78 1.69
CA ASP A 283 -3.46 5.06 0.25
C ASP A 283 -2.88 3.87 -0.53
N GLN A 284 -3.58 3.50 -1.59
CA GLN A 284 -3.13 2.47 -2.53
C GLN A 284 -3.10 3.08 -3.92
N GLY A 285 -1.99 3.71 -4.29
CA GLY A 285 -1.79 4.05 -5.70
C GLY A 285 -0.61 4.94 -6.04
N VAL A 286 -0.08 5.72 -5.10
CA VAL A 286 0.99 6.66 -5.42
C VAL A 286 2.33 6.06 -5.01
N ALA A 287 3.24 5.90 -5.98
CA ALA A 287 4.63 5.59 -5.69
C ALA A 287 5.16 6.72 -4.80
N SER A 288 5.72 6.37 -3.63
CA SER A 288 6.17 7.34 -2.64
C SER A 288 7.68 7.44 -2.72
N THR A 289 8.18 8.63 -3.03
CA THR A 289 9.62 8.92 -3.02
C THR A 289 10.09 9.14 -1.58
N LEU A 290 11.40 9.10 -1.34
CA LEU A 290 11.94 9.46 -0.03
C LEU A 290 11.54 10.89 0.36
N ARG A 291 11.54 11.81 -0.62
CA ARG A 291 11.07 13.20 -0.45
C ARG A 291 9.65 13.27 0.11
N ASP A 292 8.71 12.53 -0.48
CA ASP A 292 7.31 12.52 -0.03
C ASP A 292 7.19 12.03 1.42
N MET A 293 8.02 11.05 1.78
CA MET A 293 8.00 10.44 3.11
C MET A 293 8.58 11.38 4.17
N VAL A 294 9.77 11.95 3.95
CA VAL A 294 10.38 12.91 4.90
C VAL A 294 9.49 14.13 5.10
N GLN A 295 8.89 14.64 4.02
CA GLN A 295 7.97 15.79 4.08
C GLN A 295 6.70 15.46 4.87
N TRP A 296 6.09 14.30 4.61
CA TRP A 296 4.88 13.88 5.33
C TRP A 296 5.10 13.72 6.83
N TYR A 297 6.25 13.17 7.23
CA TYR A 297 6.60 12.98 8.64
C TYR A 297 7.20 14.24 9.30
N GLY A 298 7.46 15.31 8.54
CA GLY A 298 8.07 16.53 9.07
C GLY A 298 9.52 16.33 9.50
N VAL A 299 10.23 15.41 8.86
CA VAL A 299 11.67 15.22 9.06
C VAL A 299 12.39 16.37 8.35
N GLY A 300 13.29 17.06 9.06
CA GLY A 300 14.15 18.07 8.45
C GLY A 300 15.11 17.42 7.46
N TYR A 301 15.12 17.89 6.22
CA TYR A 301 16.03 17.43 5.18
C TYR A 301 16.42 18.60 4.28
N GLU A 302 17.59 18.48 3.64
CA GLU A 302 18.03 19.41 2.61
C GLU A 302 17.82 18.78 1.24
N GLU A 303 17.10 19.49 0.38
CA GLU A 303 16.75 19.00 -0.95
C GLU A 303 18.01 18.74 -1.77
N GLU A 304 19.07 19.54 -1.65
CA GLU A 304 20.36 19.36 -2.34
C GLU A 304 21.14 18.12 -1.88
N ARG A 305 20.74 17.52 -0.75
CA ARG A 305 21.44 16.39 -0.12
C ARG A 305 20.74 15.05 -0.33
N LEU A 306 19.51 15.03 -0.84
CA LEU A 306 18.86 13.81 -1.32
C LEU A 306 19.69 13.17 -2.43
N PHE A 307 19.57 11.85 -2.63
CA PHE A 307 20.31 11.08 -3.64
C PHE A 307 21.81 10.86 -3.36
N ASN A 308 22.32 11.33 -2.21
CA ASN A 308 23.53 10.78 -1.61
C ASN A 308 23.15 9.56 -0.75
N ALA A 309 23.86 8.44 -0.85
CA ALA A 309 23.43 7.22 -0.14
C ALA A 309 23.47 7.37 1.38
N GLY A 310 24.51 7.99 1.95
CA GLY A 310 24.63 8.20 3.40
C GLY A 310 23.54 9.12 3.97
N ASN A 311 23.30 10.24 3.29
CA ASN A 311 22.21 11.14 3.66
C ASN A 311 20.84 10.46 3.57
N ASN A 312 20.60 9.71 2.48
CA ASN A 312 19.35 8.97 2.30
C ASN A 312 19.14 7.94 3.42
N ALA A 313 20.19 7.22 3.85
CA ALA A 313 20.11 6.29 4.96
C ALA A 313 19.70 6.99 6.26
N LYS A 314 20.31 8.16 6.56
CA LYS A 314 19.94 8.98 7.72
C LYS A 314 18.49 9.44 7.65
N TYR A 315 18.05 9.95 6.51
CA TYR A 315 16.66 10.40 6.32
C TYR A 315 15.65 9.25 6.40
N ILE A 316 15.99 8.07 5.88
CA ILE A 316 15.19 6.85 6.04
C ILE A 316 15.04 6.52 7.53
N LEU A 317 16.15 6.52 8.28
CA LEU A 317 16.14 6.22 9.71
C LEU A 317 15.30 7.23 10.48
N ASP A 318 15.53 8.52 10.29
CA ASP A 318 14.75 9.57 10.97
C ASP A 318 13.26 9.45 10.66
N THR A 319 12.91 9.17 9.40
CA THR A 319 11.52 8.96 8.98
C THR A 319 10.93 7.72 9.63
N PHE A 320 11.70 6.64 9.72
CA PHE A 320 11.29 5.42 10.40
C PHE A 320 11.04 5.69 11.89
N LEU A 321 11.92 6.41 12.58
CA LEU A 321 11.73 6.76 13.99
C LEU A 321 10.50 7.65 14.22
N GLN A 322 10.12 8.49 13.26
CA GLN A 322 8.86 9.24 13.32
C GLN A 322 7.61 8.35 13.23
N LEU A 323 7.68 7.15 12.64
CA LEU A 323 6.57 6.18 12.67
C LEU A 323 6.18 5.83 14.10
N GLY A 324 7.16 5.67 14.98
CA GLY A 324 6.93 5.34 16.40
C GLY A 324 6.23 6.46 17.18
N ARG A 325 6.25 7.69 16.67
CA ARG A 325 5.69 8.88 17.31
C ARG A 325 4.28 9.24 16.83
N ARG A 326 3.78 8.63 15.75
CA ARG A 326 2.44 8.88 15.19
C ARG A 326 1.53 7.67 15.35
N GLU A 327 0.39 7.87 16.01
CA GLU A 327 -0.71 6.88 16.15
C GLU A 327 -1.46 6.63 14.84
#